data_AF-A0A962T7J2-F1
#
_entry.id   AF-A0A962T7J2-F1
#
_cell.length_a   1.000
_cell.length_b   1.000
_cell.length_c   1.000
_cell.angle_alpha   90.00
_cell.angle_beta   90.00
_cell.angle_gamma   90.00
#
_symmetry.space_group_name_H-M   'P 1'
#
loop_
_entity.id
_entity.type
_entity.pdbx_description
1 polymer ?
#
loop_
_entity_poly.entity_id
_entity_poly.type
_entity_poly.pdbx_seq_one_letter_code
_entity_poly.pdbx_strand_id
1 'polypeptide(L)'
;ERDGVVTTMSTRLLVGADGINSTIREQLDLPVSRWAYGQSAIVTNITPSRPHRNVAYERFTDTGPVALLPMSEDRCAVVWTVRDEQVDEVLALDDAAFLAAFQQRFGYRLGNFLRTGRRAAYPLQLLRARESVRGRVAVIGNAAHTLHPIAGQGFNLGIRDVAALAEVVASAQDGDIGAGQVLQEYEQWRLGEQRNVALATDGLARLFSNPLGPLRIGRNLGLLAMECLPGARHALARAAMGLAGRQPRLARGVRLD
;
A
#
# COMPACT_ATOMS: atom_id res chain seq x y z
N GLU A 1 -17.67 -3.00 -23.35
CA GLU A 1 -18.70 -3.96 -23.78
C GLU A 1 -19.78 -3.96 -22.72
N ARG A 2 -20.99 -3.50 -23.06
CA ARG A 2 -22.20 -3.71 -22.25
C ARG A 2 -23.10 -4.58 -23.10
N ASP A 3 -23.50 -5.73 -22.59
CA ASP A 3 -24.43 -6.65 -23.27
C ASP A 3 -23.97 -7.10 -24.68
N GLY A 4 -22.66 -7.31 -24.87
CA GLY A 4 -22.10 -7.73 -26.16
C GLY A 4 -21.99 -6.63 -27.22
N VAL A 5 -22.34 -5.38 -26.88
CA VAL A 5 -22.23 -4.23 -27.79
C VAL A 5 -20.97 -3.43 -27.47
N VAL A 6 -20.17 -3.21 -28.51
CA VAL A 6 -18.99 -2.33 -28.47
C VAL A 6 -19.46 -0.89 -28.65
N THR A 7 -19.37 -0.08 -27.59
CA THR A 7 -19.62 1.36 -27.63
C THR A 7 -18.29 2.11 -27.66
N THR A 8 -18.13 3.01 -28.63
CA THR A 8 -16.98 3.90 -28.71
C THR A 8 -17.29 5.21 -27.98
N MET A 9 -16.38 5.66 -27.12
CA MET A 9 -16.46 6.95 -26.43
C MET A 9 -15.21 7.78 -26.73
N SER A 10 -15.40 9.07 -26.98
CA SER A 10 -14.30 10.03 -27.14
C SER A 10 -14.21 10.94 -25.92
N THR A 11 -12.99 11.14 -25.42
CA THR A 11 -12.71 12.00 -24.27
C THR A 11 -11.45 12.82 -24.53
N ARG A 12 -11.33 13.95 -23.81
CA ARG A 12 -10.14 14.82 -23.85
C ARG A 12 -8.96 14.25 -23.05
N LEU A 13 -9.28 13.47 -22.01
CA LEU A 13 -8.35 12.82 -21.09
C LEU A 13 -8.94 11.48 -20.65
N LEU A 14 -8.12 10.43 -20.64
CA LEU A 14 -8.44 9.12 -20.06
C LEU A 14 -7.61 8.92 -18.77
N VAL A 15 -8.23 8.44 -17.71
CA VAL A 15 -7.54 8.12 -16.45
C VAL A 15 -7.64 6.62 -16.17
N GLY A 16 -6.51 5.93 -16.19
CA GLY A 16 -6.40 4.52 -15.81
C GLY A 16 -6.28 4.34 -14.31
N ALA A 17 -7.37 3.92 -13.68
CA ALA A 17 -7.45 3.60 -12.25
C ALA A 17 -7.96 2.15 -12.03
N ASP A 18 -7.65 1.26 -12.98
CA ASP A 18 -8.16 -0.10 -13.14
C ASP A 18 -7.34 -1.19 -12.41
N GLY A 19 -6.54 -0.77 -11.42
CA GLY A 19 -5.89 -1.68 -10.47
C GLY A 19 -4.61 -2.35 -10.99
N ILE A 20 -4.16 -3.37 -10.26
CA ILE A 20 -2.83 -3.99 -10.44
C ILE A 20 -2.65 -4.54 -11.87
N ASN A 21 -3.70 -5.14 -12.43
CA ASN A 21 -3.73 -5.71 -13.78
C ASN A 21 -4.36 -4.72 -14.78
N SER A 22 -3.93 -3.46 -14.71
CA SER A 22 -4.42 -2.38 -15.57
C SER A 22 -4.32 -2.73 -17.05
N THR A 23 -5.48 -2.87 -17.69
CA THR A 23 -5.62 -3.07 -19.13
C THR A 23 -5.20 -1.81 -19.88
N ILE A 24 -5.48 -0.62 -19.33
CA ILE A 24 -5.08 0.66 -19.95
C ILE A 24 -3.55 0.77 -20.03
N ARG A 25 -2.85 0.43 -18.94
CA ARG A 25 -1.39 0.43 -18.91
C ARG A 25 -0.78 -0.54 -19.92
N GLU A 26 -1.38 -1.72 -20.06
CA GLU A 26 -0.93 -2.76 -20.99
C GLU A 26 -1.17 -2.36 -22.45
N GLN A 27 -2.34 -1.80 -22.78
CA GLN A 27 -2.64 -1.31 -24.13
C GLN A 27 -1.73 -0.14 -24.56
N LEU A 28 -1.28 0.66 -23.61
CA LEU A 28 -0.34 1.75 -23.85
C LEU A 28 1.13 1.32 -23.88
N ASP A 29 1.42 0.05 -23.60
CA ASP A 29 2.78 -0.48 -23.43
C ASP A 29 3.64 0.41 -22.50
N LEU A 30 3.08 0.76 -21.35
CA LEU A 30 3.81 1.56 -20.37
C LEU A 30 4.86 0.68 -19.68
N PRO A 31 6.14 1.10 -19.67
CA PRO A 31 7.20 0.29 -19.08
C PRO A 31 7.00 0.15 -17.57
N VAL A 32 7.00 -1.09 -17.08
CA VAL A 32 6.86 -1.42 -15.65
C VAL A 32 8.09 -2.13 -15.12
N SER A 33 8.49 -1.78 -13.89
CA SER A 33 9.36 -2.63 -13.08
C SER A 33 8.48 -3.51 -12.19
N ARG A 34 8.67 -4.83 -12.25
CA ARG A 34 7.97 -5.81 -11.41
C ARG A 34 8.96 -6.59 -10.57
N TRP A 35 8.57 -6.90 -9.34
CA TRP A 35 9.32 -7.78 -8.46
C TRP A 35 8.34 -8.62 -7.65
N ALA A 36 8.41 -9.94 -7.81
CA ALA A 36 7.66 -10.87 -6.98
C ALA A 36 8.42 -11.10 -5.67
N TYR A 37 7.75 -10.97 -4.54
CA TYR A 37 8.39 -11.17 -3.23
C TYR A 37 8.49 -12.64 -2.82
N GLY A 38 7.80 -13.56 -3.52
CA GLY A 38 7.68 -14.96 -3.10
C GLY A 38 6.84 -15.13 -1.82
N GLN A 39 5.97 -14.16 -1.57
CA GLN A 39 5.20 -14.01 -0.35
C GLN A 39 3.76 -13.62 -0.68
N SER A 40 2.84 -14.06 0.19
CA SER A 40 1.43 -13.77 0.09
C SER A 40 0.91 -13.28 1.44
N ALA A 41 -0.03 -12.34 1.41
CA ALA A 41 -0.72 -11.86 2.59
C ALA A 41 -2.03 -12.63 2.79
N ILE A 42 -2.12 -13.36 3.90
CA ILE A 42 -3.39 -13.89 4.40
C ILE A 42 -4.11 -12.79 5.15
N VAL A 43 -5.32 -12.47 4.72
CA VAL A 43 -6.18 -11.46 5.34
C VAL A 43 -7.47 -12.08 5.86
N THR A 44 -7.86 -11.65 7.05
CA THR A 44 -9.11 -12.06 7.72
C THR A 44 -9.44 -11.04 8.82
N ASN A 45 -10.63 -11.13 9.40
CA ASN A 45 -10.99 -10.37 10.60
C ASN A 45 -10.94 -11.31 11.81
N ILE A 46 -10.37 -10.85 12.92
CA ILE A 46 -10.32 -11.61 14.18
C ILE A 46 -10.89 -10.82 15.35
N THR A 47 -11.34 -11.52 16.38
CA THR A 47 -11.73 -10.93 17.67
C THR A 47 -10.68 -11.28 18.73
N PRO A 48 -9.88 -10.31 19.22
CA PRO A 48 -9.04 -10.49 20.40
C PRO A 48 -9.85 -10.52 21.70
N SER A 49 -9.27 -11.09 22.76
CA SER A 49 -9.87 -11.12 24.10
C SER A 49 -9.66 -9.81 24.88
N ARG A 50 -8.79 -8.93 24.41
CA ARG A 50 -8.56 -7.60 24.97
C ARG A 50 -8.84 -6.54 23.91
N PRO A 51 -9.44 -5.39 24.30
CA PRO A 51 -9.72 -4.31 23.36
C PRO A 51 -8.42 -3.77 22.76
N HIS A 52 -8.43 -3.51 21.46
CA HIS A 52 -7.25 -3.00 20.76
C HIS A 52 -6.96 -1.52 21.06
N ARG A 53 -7.92 -0.79 21.65
CA ARG A 53 -7.79 0.63 22.04
C ARG A 53 -7.26 1.53 20.91
N ASN A 54 -7.76 1.29 19.69
CA ASN A 54 -7.32 1.95 18.45
C ASN A 54 -5.80 1.90 18.18
N VAL A 55 -5.09 0.89 18.69
CA VAL A 55 -3.67 0.68 18.42
C VAL A 55 -3.51 -0.32 17.28
N ALA A 56 -2.85 0.11 16.20
CA ALA A 56 -2.35 -0.79 15.17
C ALA A 56 -1.04 -1.43 15.60
N TYR A 57 -0.89 -2.72 15.37
CA TYR A 57 0.33 -3.46 15.65
C TYR A 57 0.93 -3.96 14.35
N GLU A 58 2.24 -3.78 14.19
CA GLU A 58 3.01 -4.37 13.09
C GLU A 58 4.25 -5.04 13.69
N ARG A 59 4.43 -6.32 13.36
CA ARG A 59 5.54 -7.14 13.82
C ARG A 59 6.23 -7.74 12.61
N PHE A 60 7.54 -7.59 12.53
CA PHE A 60 8.32 -8.24 11.49
C PHE A 60 8.76 -9.63 11.94
N THR A 61 8.51 -10.62 11.08
CA THR A 61 8.87 -12.03 11.30
C THR A 61 9.83 -12.51 10.21
N ASP A 62 10.31 -13.75 10.35
CA ASP A 62 11.11 -14.48 9.37
C ASP A 62 10.41 -14.67 8.01
N THR A 63 9.08 -14.69 7.97
CA THR A 63 8.31 -14.84 6.73
C THR A 63 7.76 -13.52 6.18
N GLY A 64 8.08 -12.39 6.83
CA GLY A 64 7.55 -11.07 6.49
C GLY A 64 6.74 -10.44 7.63
N PRO A 65 6.08 -9.30 7.40
CA PRO A 65 5.33 -8.61 8.43
C PRO A 65 4.00 -9.28 8.77
N VAL A 66 3.61 -9.14 10.03
CA VAL A 66 2.31 -9.50 10.59
C VAL A 66 1.71 -8.23 11.18
N ALA A 67 0.50 -7.88 10.74
CA ALA A 67 -0.20 -6.70 11.22
C ALA A 67 -1.58 -7.04 11.80
N LEU A 68 -1.98 -6.27 12.82
CA LEU A 68 -3.34 -6.16 13.32
C LEU A 68 -3.77 -4.71 13.27
N LEU A 69 -4.84 -4.45 12.51
CA LEU A 69 -5.41 -3.13 12.34
C LEU A 69 -6.74 -3.05 13.09
N PRO A 70 -6.92 -2.06 13.98
CA PRO A 70 -8.15 -1.93 14.78
C PRO A 70 -9.37 -1.67 13.89
N MET A 71 -10.51 -2.26 14.24
CA MET A 71 -11.80 -2.08 13.57
C MET A 71 -12.89 -1.74 14.59
N SER A 72 -14.14 -1.56 14.12
CA SER A 72 -15.28 -1.45 15.01
C SER A 72 -15.51 -2.75 15.80
N GLU A 73 -16.17 -2.62 16.96
CA GLU A 73 -16.55 -3.75 17.83
C GLU A 73 -15.36 -4.56 18.35
N ASP A 74 -14.24 -3.86 18.61
CA ASP A 74 -12.98 -4.44 19.10
C ASP A 74 -12.41 -5.55 18.21
N ARG A 75 -12.83 -5.63 16.94
CA ARG A 75 -12.25 -6.56 15.95
C ARG A 75 -10.95 -6.00 15.41
N CYS A 76 -10.15 -6.89 14.81
CA CYS A 76 -8.95 -6.50 14.11
C CYS A 76 -8.93 -7.10 12.70
N ALA A 77 -8.52 -6.32 11.71
CA ALA A 77 -8.12 -6.87 10.42
C ALA A 77 -6.69 -7.43 10.55
N VAL A 78 -6.52 -8.68 10.14
CA VAL A 78 -5.24 -9.39 10.08
C VAL A 78 -4.63 -9.20 8.70
N VAL A 79 -3.32 -8.95 8.69
CA VAL A 79 -2.47 -9.17 7.52
C VAL A 79 -1.32 -10.06 7.98
N TRP A 80 -1.33 -11.33 7.59
CA TRP A 80 -0.28 -12.29 7.93
C TRP A 80 0.48 -12.68 6.66
N THR A 81 1.73 -12.22 6.57
CA THR A 81 2.61 -12.58 5.44
C THR A 81 3.18 -13.98 5.64
N VAL A 82 2.96 -14.84 4.64
CA VAL A 82 3.49 -16.21 4.55
C VAL A 82 4.25 -16.37 3.22
N ARG A 83 5.09 -17.40 3.10
CA ARG A 83 5.67 -17.76 1.79
C ARG A 83 4.59 -18.32 0.88
N ASP A 84 4.73 -18.12 -0.42
CA ASP A 84 3.72 -18.56 -1.41
C ASP A 84 3.43 -20.07 -1.31
N GLU A 85 4.46 -20.89 -1.05
CA GLU A 85 4.33 -22.33 -0.84
C GLU A 85 3.48 -22.74 0.38
N GLN A 86 3.26 -21.83 1.34
CA GLN A 86 2.54 -22.10 2.59
C GLN A 86 1.08 -21.63 2.55
N VAL A 87 0.67 -20.96 1.46
CA VAL A 87 -0.66 -20.33 1.37
C VAL A 87 -1.77 -21.36 1.51
N ASP A 88 -1.70 -22.44 0.72
CA ASP A 88 -2.73 -23.48 0.69
C ASP A 88 -2.84 -24.20 2.04
N GLU A 89 -1.70 -24.49 2.68
CA GLU A 89 -1.65 -25.09 4.01
C GLU A 89 -2.36 -24.20 5.05
N VAL A 90 -2.04 -22.90 5.06
CA VAL A 90 -2.59 -21.94 6.03
C VAL A 90 -4.08 -21.70 5.80
N LEU A 91 -4.53 -21.66 4.54
CA LEU A 91 -5.95 -21.51 4.20
C LEU A 91 -6.78 -22.76 4.53
N ALA A 92 -6.16 -23.94 4.49
CA ALA A 92 -6.81 -25.22 4.80
C ALA A 92 -6.97 -25.47 6.31
N LEU A 93 -6.28 -24.72 7.17
CA LEU A 93 -6.43 -24.84 8.62
C LEU A 93 -7.89 -24.61 9.04
N ASP A 94 -8.35 -25.37 10.03
CA ASP A 94 -9.57 -24.99 10.75
C ASP A 94 -9.34 -23.69 11.53
N ASP A 95 -10.42 -23.13 12.08
CA ASP A 95 -10.35 -21.84 12.75
C ASP A 95 -9.51 -21.90 14.04
N ALA A 96 -9.55 -23.00 14.78
CA ALA A 96 -8.79 -23.16 16.03
C ALA A 96 -7.28 -23.25 15.75
N ALA A 97 -6.88 -24.06 14.77
CA ALA A 97 -5.50 -24.23 14.35
C ALA A 97 -4.94 -22.94 13.74
N PHE A 98 -5.73 -22.24 12.93
CA PHE A 98 -5.34 -20.94 12.38
C PHE A 98 -5.11 -19.90 13.48
N LEU A 99 -6.03 -19.78 14.43
CA LEU A 99 -5.89 -18.85 15.55
C LEU A 99 -4.67 -19.18 16.41
N ALA A 100 -4.41 -20.47 16.68
CA ALA A 100 -3.22 -20.90 17.41
C ALA A 100 -1.91 -20.57 16.65
N ALA A 101 -1.85 -20.85 15.35
CA ALA A 101 -0.69 -20.54 14.52
C ALA A 101 -0.44 -19.03 14.44
N PHE A 102 -1.51 -18.25 14.24
CA PHE A 102 -1.44 -16.78 14.23
C PHE A 102 -1.04 -16.22 15.61
N GLN A 103 -1.56 -16.79 16.71
CA GLN A 103 -1.19 -16.41 18.07
C GLN A 103 0.31 -16.57 18.32
N GLN A 104 0.92 -17.66 17.85
CA GLN A 104 2.36 -17.88 17.97
C GLN A 104 3.17 -16.84 17.20
N ARG A 105 2.71 -16.48 16.00
CA ARG A 105 3.39 -15.48 15.14
C ARG A 105 3.23 -14.06 15.68
N PHE A 106 2.04 -13.69 16.15
CA PHE A 106 1.75 -12.34 16.67
C PHE A 106 2.27 -12.14 18.10
N GLY A 107 1.99 -13.07 19.02
CA GLY A 107 2.21 -12.95 20.46
C GLY A 107 0.92 -12.65 21.23
N TYR A 108 1.00 -12.23 22.49
CA TYR A 108 -0.15 -12.13 23.42
C TYR A 108 -0.52 -10.69 23.82
N ARG A 109 -0.08 -9.67 23.08
CA ARG A 109 -0.34 -8.26 23.45
C ARG A 109 -1.83 -7.91 23.56
N LEU A 110 -2.67 -8.54 22.73
CA LEU A 110 -4.13 -8.41 22.74
C LEU A 110 -4.84 -9.58 23.43
N GLY A 111 -4.12 -10.31 24.29
CA GLY A 111 -4.63 -11.55 24.89
C GLY A 111 -4.75 -12.66 23.87
N ASN A 112 -5.78 -13.50 24.03
CA ASN A 112 -6.05 -14.63 23.15
C ASN A 112 -6.94 -14.20 21.98
N PHE A 113 -6.75 -14.81 20.82
CA PHE A 113 -7.68 -14.64 19.71
C PHE A 113 -8.80 -15.65 19.80
N LEU A 114 -10.04 -15.15 19.77
CA LEU A 114 -11.23 -15.92 20.11
C LEU A 114 -11.98 -16.42 18.87
N ARG A 115 -11.99 -15.62 17.81
CA ARG A 115 -12.73 -15.88 16.57
C ARG A 115 -11.97 -15.36 15.37
N THR A 116 -12.12 -16.02 14.23
CA THR A 116 -11.65 -15.58 12.92
C THR A 116 -12.81 -15.59 11.93
N GLY A 117 -12.74 -14.74 10.92
CA GLY A 117 -13.64 -14.75 9.76
C GLY A 117 -13.06 -15.56 8.60
N ARG A 118 -13.71 -15.41 7.45
CA ARG A 118 -13.23 -15.98 6.19
C ARG A 118 -11.85 -15.43 5.84
N ARG A 119 -10.96 -16.34 5.47
CA ARG A 119 -9.58 -16.07 5.06
C ARG A 119 -9.51 -15.88 3.56
N ALA A 120 -8.68 -14.94 3.12
CA ALA A 120 -8.32 -14.75 1.72
C ALA A 120 -6.81 -14.54 1.61
N ALA A 121 -6.22 -14.95 0.49
CA ALA A 121 -4.80 -14.77 0.20
C ALA A 121 -4.62 -13.82 -0.98
N TYR A 122 -3.63 -12.93 -0.87
CA TYR A 122 -3.26 -12.01 -1.95
C TYR A 122 -1.75 -12.05 -2.17
N PRO A 123 -1.27 -12.36 -3.39
CA PRO A 123 0.15 -12.39 -3.67
C PRO A 123 0.76 -10.99 -3.54
N LEU A 124 1.90 -10.90 -2.86
CA LEU A 124 2.62 -9.66 -2.67
C LEU A 124 3.63 -9.46 -3.79
N GLN A 125 3.52 -8.32 -4.45
CA GLN A 125 4.43 -7.91 -5.50
C GLN A 125 4.66 -6.40 -5.46
N LEU A 126 5.86 -6.00 -5.84
CA LEU A 126 6.15 -4.63 -6.21
C LEU A 126 5.85 -4.47 -7.70
N LEU A 127 5.03 -3.50 -8.02
CA LEU A 127 4.83 -3.02 -9.37
C LEU A 127 5.07 -1.52 -9.38
N ARG A 128 5.83 -1.02 -10.33
CA ARG A 128 6.00 0.42 -10.54
C ARG A 128 6.08 0.73 -12.02
N ALA A 129 5.12 1.50 -12.51
CA ALA A 129 5.21 2.12 -13.82
C ALA A 129 6.36 3.13 -13.81
N ARG A 130 7.22 3.08 -14.84
CA ARG A 130 8.33 4.04 -15.01
C ARG A 130 7.84 5.36 -15.60
N GLU A 131 6.65 5.34 -16.17
CA GLU A 131 5.94 6.45 -16.79
C GLU A 131 4.48 6.34 -16.32
N SER A 132 3.92 7.46 -15.84
CA SER A 132 2.53 7.52 -15.37
C SER A 132 1.61 8.24 -16.35
N VAL A 133 2.15 8.84 -17.41
CA VAL A 133 1.36 9.56 -18.42
C VAL A 133 1.90 9.29 -19.82
N ARG A 134 1.01 9.04 -20.79
CA ARG A 134 1.38 8.89 -22.21
C ARG A 134 0.28 9.46 -23.10
N GLY A 135 0.64 10.40 -23.96
CA GLY A 135 -0.33 11.11 -24.80
C GLY A 135 -1.39 11.81 -23.95
N ARG A 136 -2.66 11.41 -24.11
CA ARG A 136 -3.82 11.95 -23.37
C ARG A 136 -4.31 11.00 -22.26
N VAL A 137 -3.42 10.16 -21.74
CA VAL A 137 -3.75 9.16 -20.71
C VAL A 137 -2.85 9.33 -19.49
N ALA A 138 -3.44 9.28 -18.30
CA ALA A 138 -2.73 9.21 -17.03
C ALA A 138 -3.12 7.92 -16.29
N VAL A 139 -2.16 7.20 -15.70
CA VAL A 139 -2.41 6.04 -14.83
C VAL A 139 -2.14 6.41 -13.37
N ILE A 140 -3.00 5.99 -12.46
CA ILE A 140 -2.96 6.38 -11.04
C ILE A 140 -3.18 5.20 -10.11
N GLY A 141 -2.76 5.33 -8.85
CA GLY A 141 -3.00 4.31 -7.82
C GLY A 141 -2.43 2.95 -8.21
N ASN A 142 -3.18 1.87 -7.96
CA ASN A 142 -2.70 0.50 -8.20
C ASN A 142 -2.40 0.18 -9.68
N ALA A 143 -2.91 0.98 -10.62
CA ALA A 143 -2.52 0.89 -12.03
C ALA A 143 -1.08 1.37 -12.25
N ALA A 144 -0.65 2.40 -11.52
CA ALA A 144 0.69 2.97 -11.60
C ALA A 144 1.69 2.30 -10.64
N HIS A 145 1.28 1.95 -9.42
CA HIS A 145 2.17 1.36 -8.42
C HIS A 145 1.44 0.38 -7.50
N THR A 146 2.08 -0.74 -7.21
CA THR A 146 1.66 -1.70 -6.17
C THR A 146 2.85 -1.88 -5.25
N LEU A 147 2.66 -1.65 -3.96
CA LEU A 147 3.73 -1.66 -2.96
C LEU A 147 3.51 -2.80 -1.97
N HIS A 148 4.57 -3.18 -1.26
CA HIS A 148 4.44 -4.03 -0.09
C HIS A 148 3.48 -3.36 0.91
N PRO A 149 2.49 -4.07 1.50
CA PRO A 149 1.45 -3.49 2.37
C PRO A 149 1.94 -2.95 3.73
N ILE A 150 3.24 -2.70 3.90
CA ILE A 150 3.81 -2.13 5.12
C ILE A 150 3.17 -0.76 5.37
N ALA A 151 2.69 -0.57 6.61
CA ALA A 151 2.04 0.66 7.06
C ALA A 151 0.89 1.17 6.16
N GLY A 152 0.24 0.30 5.37
CA GLY A 152 -0.93 0.65 4.56
C GLY A 152 -0.70 1.76 3.52
N GLN A 153 0.52 1.90 2.99
CA GLN A 153 0.89 3.06 2.17
C GLN A 153 0.30 3.05 0.75
N GLY A 154 0.04 1.88 0.15
CA GLY A 154 -0.40 1.80 -1.25
C GLY A 154 -1.71 2.55 -1.54
N PHE A 155 -2.73 2.33 -0.71
CA PHE A 155 -4.03 3.02 -0.86
C PHE A 155 -3.91 4.53 -0.66
N ASN A 156 -3.16 4.96 0.38
CA ASN A 156 -2.92 6.37 0.65
C ASN A 156 -2.17 7.06 -0.49
N LEU A 157 -1.21 6.36 -1.11
CA LEU A 157 -0.48 6.88 -2.26
C LEU A 157 -1.42 7.07 -3.48
N GLY A 158 -2.33 6.12 -3.72
CA GLY A 158 -3.34 6.24 -4.77
C GLY A 158 -4.33 7.38 -4.56
N ILE A 159 -4.81 7.62 -3.33
CA ILE A 159 -5.65 8.79 -3.02
C ILE A 159 -4.89 10.10 -3.30
N ARG A 160 -3.61 10.16 -2.94
CA ARG A 160 -2.78 11.34 -3.23
C ARG A 160 -2.60 11.56 -4.73
N ASP A 161 -2.49 10.50 -5.52
CA ASP A 161 -2.47 10.61 -6.98
C ASP A 161 -3.78 11.20 -7.53
N VAL A 162 -4.94 10.73 -7.03
CA VAL A 162 -6.25 11.30 -7.39
C VAL A 162 -6.29 12.79 -7.07
N ALA A 163 -5.90 13.17 -5.86
CA ALA A 163 -5.94 14.56 -5.40
C ALA A 163 -5.02 15.47 -6.22
N ALA A 164 -3.80 15.01 -6.54
CA ALA A 164 -2.85 15.76 -7.35
C ALA A 164 -3.30 15.89 -8.81
N LEU A 165 -3.76 14.79 -9.43
CA LEU A 165 -4.24 14.82 -10.81
C LEU A 165 -5.45 15.73 -10.95
N ALA A 166 -6.40 15.65 -10.01
CA ALA A 166 -7.57 16.51 -9.99
C ALA A 166 -7.18 18.00 -9.91
N GLU A 167 -6.19 18.36 -9.09
CA GLU A 167 -5.70 19.74 -8.98
C GLU A 167 -5.04 20.25 -10.26
N VAL A 168 -4.20 19.43 -10.90
CA VAL A 168 -3.57 19.75 -12.18
C VAL A 168 -4.62 19.93 -13.27
N VAL A 169 -5.62 19.04 -13.33
CA VAL A 169 -6.73 19.12 -14.30
C VAL A 169 -7.60 20.36 -14.06
N ALA A 170 -7.96 20.65 -12.80
CA ALA A 170 -8.75 21.83 -12.45
C ALA A 170 -8.02 23.14 -12.82
N SER A 171 -6.70 23.19 -12.60
CA SER A 171 -5.89 24.37 -12.95
C SER A 171 -5.77 24.58 -14.46
N ALA A 172 -6.02 23.54 -15.27
CA ALA A 172 -5.98 23.59 -16.73
C ALA A 172 -7.38 23.58 -17.38
N GLN A 173 -8.44 23.83 -16.59
CA GLN A 173 -9.83 23.65 -17.04
C GLN A 173 -10.21 24.55 -18.22
N ASP A 174 -9.67 25.78 -18.26
CA ASP A 174 -9.88 26.73 -19.36
C ASP A 174 -9.08 26.38 -20.63
N GLY A 175 -8.10 25.49 -20.50
CA GLY A 175 -7.23 25.02 -21.58
C GLY A 175 -7.51 23.57 -21.97
N ASP A 176 -6.50 22.89 -22.52
CA ASP A 176 -6.57 21.46 -22.84
C ASP A 176 -6.10 20.57 -21.69
N ILE A 177 -7.04 20.04 -20.90
CA ILE A 177 -6.77 19.15 -19.75
C ILE A 177 -6.00 17.86 -20.11
N GLY A 178 -6.03 17.44 -21.38
CA GLY A 178 -5.30 16.26 -21.85
C GLY A 178 -3.96 16.60 -22.51
N ALA A 179 -3.57 17.87 -22.55
CA ALA A 179 -2.31 18.28 -23.15
C ALA A 179 -1.12 17.66 -22.41
N GLY A 180 -0.09 17.28 -23.16
CA GLY A 180 1.10 16.64 -22.60
C GLY A 180 1.77 17.48 -21.50
N GLN A 181 1.80 18.81 -21.62
CA GLN A 181 2.36 19.70 -20.60
C GLN A 181 1.59 19.62 -19.26
N VAL A 182 0.26 19.55 -19.31
CA VAL A 182 -0.60 19.42 -18.12
C VAL A 182 -0.32 18.09 -17.44
N LEU A 183 -0.31 16.99 -18.20
CA LEU A 183 -0.06 15.66 -17.64
C LEU A 183 1.39 15.48 -17.16
N GLN A 184 2.36 16.14 -17.79
CA GLN A 184 3.75 16.17 -17.33
C GLN A 184 3.89 16.89 -15.99
N GLU A 185 3.11 17.94 -15.70
CA GLU A 185 3.11 18.57 -14.37
C GLU A 185 2.70 17.57 -13.29
N TYR A 186 1.63 16.81 -13.54
CA TYR A 186 1.21 15.73 -12.64
C TYR A 186 2.31 14.69 -12.47
N GLU A 187 2.87 14.18 -13.56
CA GLU A 187 3.91 13.14 -13.51
C GLU A 187 5.15 13.62 -12.74
N GLN A 188 5.63 14.85 -12.98
CA GLN A 188 6.78 15.41 -12.28
C GLN A 188 6.52 15.60 -10.78
N TRP A 189 5.31 16.00 -10.41
CA TRP A 189 4.92 16.10 -9.00
C TRP A 189 4.93 14.73 -8.32
N ARG A 190 4.38 13.70 -8.98
CA ARG A 190 4.19 12.38 -8.36
C ARG A 190 5.40 11.46 -8.40
N LEU A 191 6.20 11.51 -9.46
CA LEU A 191 7.35 10.61 -9.67
C LEU A 191 8.28 10.54 -8.46
N GLY A 192 8.64 11.71 -7.92
CA GLY A 192 9.54 11.80 -6.76
C GLY A 192 8.94 11.14 -5.51
N GLU A 193 7.69 11.43 -5.20
CA GLU A 193 7.00 10.87 -4.03
C GLU A 193 6.77 9.36 -4.16
N GLN A 194 6.26 8.91 -5.30
CA GLN A 194 6.03 7.49 -5.57
C GLN A 194 7.34 6.70 -5.48
N ARG A 195 8.44 7.24 -6.05
CA ARG A 195 9.78 6.64 -5.93
C ARG A 195 10.23 6.55 -4.49
N ASN A 196 10.09 7.63 -3.71
CA ASN A 196 10.55 7.67 -2.32
C ASN A 196 9.76 6.69 -1.44
N VAL A 197 8.44 6.62 -1.60
CA VAL A 197 7.59 5.67 -0.86
C VAL A 197 7.92 4.23 -1.25
N ALA A 198 8.13 3.97 -2.55
CA ALA A 198 8.54 2.64 -3.02
C ALA A 198 9.89 2.22 -2.43
N LEU A 199 10.90 3.11 -2.45
CA LEU A 199 12.22 2.83 -1.87
C LEU A 199 12.15 2.64 -0.35
N ALA A 200 11.35 3.43 0.36
CA ALA A 200 11.18 3.32 1.80
C ALA A 200 10.50 2.01 2.20
N THR A 201 9.39 1.64 1.53
CA THR A 201 8.64 0.42 1.84
C THR A 201 9.40 -0.85 1.45
N ASP A 202 10.05 -0.87 0.29
CA ASP A 202 10.92 -1.98 -0.12
C ASP A 202 12.16 -2.11 0.77
N GLY A 203 12.78 -0.98 1.13
CA GLY A 203 13.90 -0.93 2.05
C GLY A 203 13.54 -1.47 3.43
N LEU A 204 12.36 -1.10 3.97
CA LEU A 204 11.85 -1.65 5.22
C LEU A 204 11.58 -3.15 5.11
N ALA A 205 10.89 -3.60 4.05
CA ALA A 205 10.61 -5.02 3.83
C ALA A 205 11.90 -5.85 3.82
N ARG A 206 12.93 -5.39 3.08
CA ARG A 206 14.23 -6.07 2.99
C ARG A 206 15.01 -6.01 4.30
N LEU A 207 15.09 -4.85 4.96
CA LEU A 207 15.82 -4.68 6.21
C LEU A 207 15.26 -5.60 7.31
N PHE A 208 13.94 -5.73 7.37
CA PHE A 208 13.28 -6.52 8.41
C PHE A 208 13.15 -8.01 8.10
N SER A 209 13.21 -8.40 6.82
CA SER A 209 13.20 -9.81 6.40
C SER A 209 14.60 -10.42 6.26
N ASN A 210 15.68 -9.62 6.34
CA ASN A 210 17.05 -10.12 6.16
C ASN A 210 17.52 -10.94 7.39
N PRO A 211 17.99 -12.20 7.19
CA PRO A 211 18.43 -13.07 8.29
C PRO A 211 19.83 -12.75 8.83
N LEU A 212 20.61 -11.87 8.19
CA LEU A 212 22.00 -11.59 8.59
C LEU A 212 22.08 -10.94 9.98
N GLY A 213 22.87 -11.56 10.86
CA GLY A 213 23.04 -11.17 12.27
C GLY A 213 23.40 -9.69 12.51
N PRO A 214 24.37 -9.11 11.79
CA PRO A 214 24.74 -7.70 11.95
C PRO A 214 23.61 -6.72 11.59
N LEU A 215 22.84 -7.00 10.53
CA LEU A 215 21.68 -6.18 10.13
C LEU A 215 20.55 -6.27 11.16
N ARG A 216 20.36 -7.45 11.77
CA ARG A 216 19.42 -7.66 12.86
C ARG A 216 19.79 -6.87 14.13
N ILE A 217 21.07 -6.73 14.44
CA ILE A 217 21.55 -5.91 15.56
C ILE A 217 21.36 -4.43 15.22
N GLY A 218 21.78 -4.01 14.02
CA GLY A 218 21.64 -2.64 13.54
C GLY A 218 20.20 -2.13 13.56
N ARG A 219 19.23 -2.93 13.09
CA ARG A 219 17.81 -2.54 13.12
C ARG A 219 17.26 -2.40 14.55
N ASN A 220 17.65 -3.29 15.47
CA ASN A 220 17.17 -3.25 16.85
C ASN A 220 17.73 -2.01 17.57
N LEU A 221 19.02 -1.70 17.34
CA LEU A 221 19.64 -0.46 17.81
C LEU A 221 18.98 0.77 17.18
N GLY A 222 18.60 0.72 15.90
CA GLY A 222 17.87 1.79 15.23
C GLY A 222 16.48 2.04 15.84
N LEU A 223 15.73 0.97 16.13
CA LEU A 223 14.43 1.10 16.83
C LEU A 223 14.60 1.68 18.23
N LEU A 224 15.61 1.23 18.99
CA LEU A 224 15.94 1.79 20.31
C LEU A 224 16.35 3.27 20.22
N ALA A 225 17.19 3.61 19.25
CA ALA A 225 17.59 5.00 19.01
C ALA A 225 16.37 5.88 18.68
N MET A 226 15.39 5.38 17.92
CA MET A 226 14.14 6.10 17.66
C MET A 226 13.26 6.29 18.90
N GLU A 227 13.33 5.38 19.88
CA GLU A 227 12.66 5.57 21.18
C GLU A 227 13.39 6.60 22.06
N CYS A 228 14.72 6.67 21.94
CA CYS A 228 15.55 7.57 22.74
C CYS A 228 15.68 8.99 22.17
N LEU A 229 15.53 9.18 20.85
CA LEU A 229 15.69 10.48 20.18
C LEU A 229 14.37 11.28 20.18
N PRO A 230 14.31 12.44 20.89
CA PRO A 230 13.12 13.28 20.89
C PRO A 230 12.79 13.78 19.48
N GLY A 231 11.52 13.68 19.09
CA GLY A 231 11.06 14.19 17.78
C GLY A 231 11.29 13.26 16.58
N ALA A 232 12.18 12.26 16.68
CA ALA A 232 12.40 11.29 15.60
C ALA A 232 11.12 10.51 15.24
N ARG A 233 10.37 10.05 16.26
CA ARG A 233 9.06 9.41 16.08
C ARG A 233 8.05 10.32 15.38
N HIS A 234 8.03 11.62 15.70
CA HIS A 234 7.11 12.58 15.09
C HIS A 234 7.47 12.84 13.63
N ALA A 235 8.76 13.01 13.30
CA ALA A 235 9.22 13.19 11.93
C ALA A 235 8.89 11.95 11.08
N LEU A 236 9.14 10.74 11.59
CA LEU A 236 8.80 9.50 10.92
C LEU A 236 7.28 9.36 10.72
N ALA A 237 6.48 9.65 11.75
CA ALA A 237 5.04 9.61 11.65
C ALA A 237 4.52 10.59 10.58
N ARG A 238 5.05 11.82 10.52
CA ARG A 238 4.70 12.79 9.49
C ARG A 238 5.07 12.29 8.08
N ALA A 239 6.23 11.67 7.92
CA ALA A 239 6.64 11.09 6.64
C ALA A 239 5.71 9.93 6.24
N ALA A 240 5.40 9.01 7.17
CA ALA A 240 4.48 7.89 6.94
C ALA A 240 3.03 8.35 6.64
N MET A 241 2.60 9.46 7.23
CA MET A 241 1.31 10.09 6.92
C MET A 241 1.33 10.85 5.59
N GLY A 242 2.49 10.99 4.93
CA GLY A 242 2.66 11.80 3.71
C GLY A 242 2.38 13.29 3.94
N LEU A 243 2.69 13.77 5.15
CA LEU A 243 2.64 15.19 5.52
C LEU A 243 3.97 15.91 5.25
N ALA A 244 4.89 15.24 4.56
CA ALA A 244 6.15 15.80 4.09
C ALA A 244 6.04 16.07 2.60
N GLY A 245 6.40 17.28 2.15
CA GLY A 245 6.42 17.66 0.73
C GLY A 245 5.21 18.49 0.27
N ARG A 246 5.05 18.59 -1.05
CA ARG A 246 4.01 19.38 -1.73
C ARG A 246 2.68 18.62 -1.66
N GLN A 247 1.75 19.12 -0.86
CA GLN A 247 0.43 18.50 -0.70
C GLN A 247 -0.63 19.09 -1.63
N PRO A 248 -1.47 18.26 -2.26
CA PRO A 248 -2.62 18.75 -3.01
C PRO A 248 -3.59 19.56 -2.15
N ARG A 249 -4.29 20.54 -2.74
CA ARG A 249 -5.39 21.31 -2.14
C ARG A 249 -6.40 20.38 -1.46
N LEU A 250 -6.86 19.35 -2.16
CA LEU A 250 -7.82 18.38 -1.62
C LEU A 250 -7.27 17.62 -0.40
N ALA A 251 -5.97 17.27 -0.39
CA ALA A 251 -5.34 16.62 0.76
C ALA A 251 -5.25 17.54 1.99
N ARG A 252 -5.36 18.86 1.79
CA ARG A 252 -5.41 19.90 2.83
C ARG A 252 -6.84 20.32 3.20
N GLY A 253 -7.87 19.69 2.61
CA GLY A 253 -9.27 20.07 2.80
C GLY A 253 -9.68 21.34 2.05
N VAL A 254 -8.86 21.81 1.10
CA VAL A 254 -9.16 22.97 0.24
C VAL A 254 -9.83 22.47 -1.04
N ARG A 255 -10.97 23.05 -1.39
CA ARG A 255 -11.70 22.75 -2.64
C ARG A 255 -10.90 23.17 -3.87
N LEU A 256 -11.24 22.67 -5.06
CA LEU A 256 -10.57 22.97 -6.34
C LEU A 256 -11.30 24.04 -7.18
N ASP A 257 -12.45 24.52 -6.68
CA ASP A 257 -13.21 25.64 -7.26
C ASP A 257 -12.53 27.00 -6.98
#